data_AF-M7TAJ9-F1
#
_entry.id   AF-M7TAJ9-F1
#
_cell.length_a   1.000
_cell.length_b   1.000
_cell.length_c   1.000
_cell.angle_alpha   90.00
_cell.angle_beta   90.00
_cell.angle_gamma   90.00
#
_symmetry.space_group_name_H-M   'P 1'
#
loop_
_entity.id
_entity.type
_entity.pdbx_description
1 polymer ?
#
loop_
_entity_poly.entity_id
_entity_poly.type
_entity_poly.pdbx_seq_one_letter_code
_entity_poly.pdbx_strand_id
1 'polypeptide(L)'
;MVKGRNISVEQKMDGEYCQIHIDISKGSDCIQIFSKSGKDSTNDRASLHGPHSHEHLMIIYYDILMIDDESLLNQRQSTRRRRLENIITCQKGYAEIVKNQVIACRKRTAAAELREVFARCITNREEGVVLKPDTPYFDFTTKQEPYACCSIKLKKEYIQGWGDVGDFAVIGARYDAAQAKAYKIPNLKWTHFYIGCLNNRNQVKAGNELARFTVVNIVEINETLMRTFLTQYSPETMPFDEQEVFDLELHGVALNKPPAVVFVNPVIFDVRCFSFDKEPNSAGWNAITYDELQEAAKAAVEMPPQEDSQELRAWIAALEKADPRGIAVDAFNGDPTVPSSGQSDGAMSRTREQSQQTASSLPPEPNVATCPHAGHKCALAKWSFLVSPYITTYAWVTESLLKDHGITNYIVDPSKWTKGKGNTRRARKICLVESKNKGATEAFLKKVEEANLQTRSGKREWIAVYDWRVLEKVTELESLGSGMGNYDPWRQFYIGIA
;
A
#
# COMPACT_ATOMS: atom_id res chain seq x y z
N MET A 1 7.95 7.50 18.31
CA MET A 1 6.46 7.55 18.30
C MET A 1 5.83 8.06 19.61
N VAL A 2 5.80 7.30 20.72
CA VAL A 2 4.83 7.59 21.80
C VAL A 2 5.21 8.79 22.71
N LYS A 3 6.51 9.11 22.90
CA LYS A 3 7.00 10.25 23.74
C LYS A 3 6.37 10.26 25.17
N GLY A 4 6.17 9.08 25.77
CA GLY A 4 5.55 8.95 27.10
C GLY A 4 4.07 9.37 27.17
N ARG A 5 3.34 9.35 26.05
CA ARG A 5 1.87 9.42 26.02
C ARG A 5 1.25 8.08 26.42
N ASN A 6 -0.04 8.07 26.73
CA ASN A 6 -0.79 6.83 26.91
C ASN A 6 -1.04 6.18 25.54
N ILE A 7 -1.27 4.86 25.55
CA ILE A 7 -1.61 4.08 24.36
C ILE A 7 -2.86 3.24 24.66
N SER A 8 -3.82 3.27 23.76
CA SER A 8 -4.96 2.35 23.76
C SER A 8 -4.51 1.06 23.08
N VAL A 9 -4.52 -0.06 23.79
CA VAL A 9 -4.27 -1.39 23.23
C VAL A 9 -5.63 -2.03 23.03
N GLU A 10 -6.01 -2.25 21.78
CA GLU A 10 -7.33 -2.68 21.36
C GLU A 10 -7.25 -4.09 20.77
N GLN A 11 -8.28 -4.91 20.97
CA GLN A 11 -8.38 -6.21 20.32
C GLN A 11 -8.36 -6.04 18.80
N LYS A 12 -7.51 -6.80 18.08
CA LYS A 12 -7.60 -6.84 16.63
C LYS A 12 -8.74 -7.78 16.25
N MET A 13 -9.78 -7.23 15.62
CA MET A 13 -10.83 -8.04 15.03
C MET A 13 -10.37 -8.61 13.68
N ASP A 14 -10.64 -9.89 13.49
CA ASP A 14 -10.54 -10.55 12.20
C ASP A 14 -11.92 -10.51 11.53
N GLY A 15 -12.00 -9.77 10.42
CA GLY A 15 -13.26 -9.42 9.79
C GLY A 15 -13.13 -8.21 8.86
N GLU A 16 -14.23 -7.86 8.21
CA GLU A 16 -14.20 -6.88 7.14
C GLU A 16 -14.26 -5.43 7.64
N TYR A 17 -13.21 -4.67 7.31
CA TYR A 17 -13.18 -3.22 7.53
C TYR A 17 -14.27 -2.50 6.73
N CYS A 18 -15.04 -1.66 7.41
CA CYS A 18 -15.94 -0.71 6.78
C CYS A 18 -15.95 0.65 7.51
N GLN A 19 -16.39 1.69 6.78
CA GLN A 19 -16.70 3.01 7.32
C GLN A 19 -18.19 3.27 7.13
N ILE A 20 -18.90 3.53 8.23
CA ILE A 20 -20.35 3.75 8.24
C ILE A 20 -20.62 5.26 8.36
N HIS A 21 -21.45 5.79 7.48
CA HIS A 21 -21.99 7.15 7.54
C HIS A 21 -23.47 7.07 7.90
N ILE A 22 -23.90 7.91 8.85
CA ILE A 22 -25.30 7.99 9.28
C ILE A 22 -25.76 9.43 9.11
N ASP A 23 -26.83 9.63 8.33
CA ASP A 23 -27.48 10.91 8.08
C ASP A 23 -29.00 10.74 8.19
N ILE A 24 -29.51 11.01 9.38
CA ILE A 24 -30.92 10.79 9.75
C ILE A 24 -31.88 11.62 8.88
N SER A 25 -31.41 12.70 8.25
CA SER A 25 -32.24 13.54 7.37
C SER A 25 -32.72 12.82 6.10
N LYS A 26 -32.04 11.72 5.70
CA LYS A 26 -32.37 10.92 4.51
C LYS A 26 -33.45 9.85 4.73
N GLY A 27 -34.02 9.73 5.93
CA GLY A 27 -35.10 8.76 6.19
C GLY A 27 -34.64 7.30 6.07
N SER A 28 -35.22 6.53 5.15
CA SER A 28 -34.83 5.12 4.92
C SER A 28 -33.37 4.98 4.47
N ASP A 29 -32.86 5.97 3.74
CA ASP A 29 -31.55 5.93 3.10
C ASP A 29 -30.48 6.61 3.99
N CYS A 30 -30.71 6.60 5.31
CA CYS A 30 -29.88 7.26 6.30
C CYS A 30 -28.52 6.59 6.56
N ILE A 31 -28.31 5.36 6.09
CA ILE A 31 -27.06 4.60 6.31
C ILE A 31 -26.34 4.42 4.98
N GLN A 32 -25.05 4.74 4.94
CA GLN A 32 -24.15 4.38 3.84
C GLN A 32 -22.90 3.67 4.39
N ILE A 33 -22.48 2.57 3.77
CA ILE A 33 -21.36 1.74 4.23
C ILE A 33 -20.31 1.62 3.14
N PHE A 34 -19.11 2.14 3.40
CA PHE A 34 -17.97 2.05 2.49
C PHE A 34 -17.03 0.92 2.92
N SER A 35 -16.60 0.10 1.95
CA SER A 35 -15.57 -0.93 2.16
C SER A 35 -14.18 -0.31 2.36
N LYS A 36 -13.20 -1.12 2.78
CA LYS A 36 -11.77 -0.76 2.85
C LYS A 36 -11.20 -0.10 1.59
N SER A 37 -11.76 -0.39 0.41
CA SER A 37 -11.32 0.16 -0.88
C SER A 37 -11.95 1.52 -1.21
N GLY A 38 -12.91 1.99 -0.41
CA GLY A 38 -13.74 3.16 -0.72
C GLY A 38 -14.93 2.88 -1.63
N LYS A 39 -15.12 1.64 -2.12
CA LYS A 39 -16.38 1.23 -2.79
C LYS A 39 -17.55 1.37 -1.82
N ASP A 40 -18.63 2.03 -2.25
CA ASP A 40 -19.93 1.97 -1.59
C ASP A 40 -20.44 0.52 -1.66
N SER A 41 -20.63 -0.06 -0.47
CA SER A 41 -21.04 -1.44 -0.23
C SER A 41 -22.35 -1.49 0.55
N THR A 42 -23.12 -0.41 0.60
CA THR A 42 -24.38 -0.34 1.37
C THR A 42 -25.35 -1.47 0.98
N ASN A 43 -25.56 -1.67 -0.33
CA ASN A 43 -26.39 -2.76 -0.84
C ASN A 43 -25.75 -4.15 -0.65
N ASP A 44 -24.41 -4.25 -0.77
CA ASP A 44 -23.68 -5.51 -0.52
C ASP A 44 -23.94 -5.98 0.93
N ARG A 45 -23.97 -5.04 1.89
CA ARG A 45 -24.20 -5.31 3.33
C ARG A 45 -25.66 -5.54 3.68
N ALA A 46 -26.59 -4.82 3.06
CA ALA A 46 -28.02 -4.97 3.31
C ALA A 46 -28.53 -6.39 2.99
N SER A 47 -27.88 -7.07 2.05
CA SER A 47 -28.21 -8.43 1.62
C SER A 47 -27.45 -9.54 2.38
N LEU A 48 -26.65 -9.20 3.41
CA LEU A 48 -25.92 -10.18 4.22
C LEU A 48 -26.85 -10.89 5.22
N HIS A 49 -27.63 -11.82 4.70
CA HIS A 49 -28.08 -12.97 5.48
C HIS A 49 -26.89 -13.91 5.64
N GLY A 50 -26.59 -14.37 6.87
CA GLY A 50 -25.49 -15.29 7.11
C GLY A 50 -25.67 -16.60 6.31
N PRO A 51 -24.57 -17.29 5.93
CA PRO A 51 -24.65 -18.56 5.19
C PRO A 51 -25.48 -19.63 5.94
N HIS A 52 -25.61 -19.50 7.26
CA HIS A 52 -26.47 -20.31 8.10
C HIS A 52 -27.51 -19.44 8.82
N SER A 53 -28.69 -20.03 9.13
CA SER A 53 -29.78 -19.36 9.85
C SER A 53 -29.48 -18.96 11.30
N HIS A 54 -28.28 -19.28 11.80
CA HIS A 54 -27.78 -18.90 13.12
C HIS A 54 -26.67 -17.82 13.06
N GLU A 55 -26.28 -17.40 11.85
CA GLU A 55 -25.29 -16.35 11.61
C GLU A 55 -25.98 -15.05 11.13
N HIS A 56 -25.48 -13.91 11.58
CA HIS A 56 -25.93 -12.59 11.13
C HIS A 56 -24.79 -11.58 11.23
N LEU A 57 -24.96 -10.43 10.57
CA LEU A 57 -23.98 -9.35 10.58
C LEU A 57 -23.88 -8.71 11.96
N MET A 58 -22.65 -8.70 12.51
CA MET A 58 -22.27 -7.98 13.72
C MET A 58 -21.33 -6.82 13.36
N ILE A 59 -21.59 -5.63 13.90
CA ILE A 59 -20.72 -4.45 13.74
C ILE A 59 -19.90 -4.23 15.02
N ILE A 60 -18.58 -4.07 14.86
CA ILE A 60 -17.66 -3.75 15.97
C ILE A 60 -17.02 -2.39 15.72
N TYR A 61 -17.45 -1.39 16.47
CA TYR A 61 -17.00 -0.01 16.35
C TYR A 61 -15.68 0.21 17.10
N TYR A 62 -14.70 0.86 16.46
CA TYR A 62 -13.36 1.09 17.03
C TYR A 62 -12.89 2.57 17.00
N ASP A 63 -13.58 3.46 16.29
CA ASP A 63 -13.29 4.89 16.23
C ASP A 63 -14.53 5.67 15.74
N ILE A 64 -14.51 7.00 15.89
CA ILE A 64 -15.55 7.92 15.39
C ILE A 64 -14.90 9.19 14.84
N LEU A 65 -15.30 9.60 13.65
CA LEU A 65 -14.61 10.63 12.87
C LEU A 65 -15.37 11.95 12.76
N MET A 66 -16.71 11.94 12.94
CA MET A 66 -17.58 13.09 12.83
C MET A 66 -18.88 12.86 13.62
N ILE A 67 -19.46 13.92 14.20
CA ILE A 67 -20.79 13.94 14.84
C ILE A 67 -21.41 15.30 14.51
N ASP A 68 -22.62 15.37 13.94
CA ASP A 68 -23.36 16.62 13.73
C ASP A 68 -22.49 17.77 13.16
N ASP A 69 -21.79 17.50 12.05
CA ASP A 69 -20.80 18.36 11.39
C ASP A 69 -19.52 18.72 12.20
N GLU A 70 -19.41 18.31 13.47
CA GLU A 70 -18.17 18.38 14.26
C GLU A 70 -17.16 17.33 13.78
N SER A 71 -16.15 17.75 13.00
CA SER A 71 -15.04 16.88 12.61
C SER A 71 -14.14 16.53 13.80
N LEU A 72 -14.03 15.24 14.10
CA LEU A 72 -13.18 14.70 15.17
C LEU A 72 -11.78 14.28 14.70
N LEU A 73 -11.44 14.47 13.41
CA LEU A 73 -10.17 14.00 12.83
C LEU A 73 -8.93 14.58 13.54
N ASN A 74 -9.01 15.83 14.03
CA ASN A 74 -7.94 16.48 14.79
C ASN A 74 -7.97 16.15 16.31
N GLN A 75 -9.02 15.46 16.80
CA GLN A 75 -9.19 15.13 18.21
C GLN A 75 -8.40 13.88 18.58
N ARG A 76 -7.89 13.85 19.82
CA ARG A 76 -7.09 12.72 20.31
C ARG A 76 -7.90 11.44 20.38
N GLN A 77 -7.23 10.29 20.22
CA GLN A 77 -7.88 8.97 20.27
C GLN A 77 -8.72 8.78 21.53
N SER A 78 -8.27 9.22 22.71
CA SER A 78 -9.07 9.14 23.94
C SER A 78 -10.36 9.98 23.90
N THR A 79 -10.34 11.15 23.25
CA THR A 79 -11.53 11.98 23.03
C THR A 79 -12.51 11.28 22.08
N ARG A 80 -12.02 10.77 20.94
CA ARG A 80 -12.86 10.06 19.96
C ARG A 80 -13.47 8.79 20.56
N ARG A 81 -12.65 7.99 21.25
CA ARG A 81 -13.07 6.79 22.00
C ARG A 81 -14.24 7.08 22.95
N ARG A 82 -14.16 8.15 23.75
CA ARG A 82 -15.24 8.58 24.66
C ARG A 82 -16.49 9.05 23.92
N ARG A 83 -16.34 9.82 22.82
CA ARG A 83 -17.48 10.25 22.00
C ARG A 83 -18.19 9.07 21.36
N LEU A 84 -17.47 8.02 20.95
CA LEU A 84 -18.03 6.77 20.45
C LEU A 84 -18.80 6.00 21.54
N GLU A 85 -18.23 5.85 22.74
CA GLU A 85 -18.87 5.20 23.90
C GLU A 85 -20.19 5.85 24.31
N ASN A 86 -20.28 7.18 24.17
CA ASN A 86 -21.49 7.93 24.49
C ASN A 86 -22.58 7.83 23.41
N ILE A 87 -22.27 7.36 22.20
CA ILE A 87 -23.20 7.32 21.06
C ILE A 87 -23.68 5.90 20.76
N ILE A 88 -22.79 4.91 20.82
CA ILE A 88 -23.14 3.53 20.45
C ILE A 88 -23.82 2.81 21.62
N THR A 89 -25.10 2.52 21.45
CA THR A 89 -25.80 1.55 22.31
C THR A 89 -25.37 0.15 21.91
N CYS A 90 -24.65 -0.54 22.80
CA CYS A 90 -24.14 -1.88 22.52
C CYS A 90 -25.24 -2.94 22.71
N GLN A 91 -25.38 -3.83 21.73
CA GLN A 91 -26.24 -5.02 21.77
C GLN A 91 -25.40 -6.24 21.39
N LYS A 92 -25.23 -7.18 22.33
CA LYS A 92 -24.35 -8.35 22.16
C LYS A 92 -24.70 -9.13 20.90
N GLY A 93 -23.70 -9.39 20.06
CA GLY A 93 -23.87 -10.08 18.77
C GLY A 93 -24.32 -9.21 17.58
N TYR A 94 -24.78 -7.97 17.81
CA TYR A 94 -25.26 -7.08 16.74
C TYR A 94 -24.39 -5.83 16.58
N ALA A 95 -24.11 -5.15 17.69
CA ALA A 95 -23.38 -3.90 17.73
C ALA A 95 -22.56 -3.85 19.03
N GLU A 96 -21.24 -3.92 18.91
CA GLU A 96 -20.33 -3.80 20.06
C GLU A 96 -19.24 -2.76 19.78
N ILE A 97 -18.57 -2.36 20.84
CA ILE A 97 -17.40 -1.50 20.78
C ILE A 97 -16.17 -2.37 21.04
N VAL A 98 -15.08 -2.15 20.30
CA VAL A 98 -13.84 -2.92 20.46
C VAL A 98 -13.33 -2.85 21.90
N LYS A 99 -12.98 -4.01 22.47
CA LYS A 99 -12.39 -4.09 23.81
C LYS A 99 -11.01 -3.44 23.79
N ASN A 100 -10.71 -2.62 24.79
CA ASN A 100 -9.41 -1.97 24.91
C ASN A 100 -8.92 -1.81 26.35
N GLN A 101 -7.61 -1.75 26.50
CA GLN A 101 -6.92 -1.40 27.75
C GLN A 101 -5.97 -0.22 27.50
N VAL A 102 -6.04 0.80 28.34
CA VAL A 102 -5.14 1.98 28.25
C VAL A 102 -3.90 1.74 29.09
N ILE A 103 -2.73 1.70 28.43
CA ILE A 103 -1.42 1.56 29.09
C ILE A 103 -0.75 2.93 29.18
N ALA A 104 -0.26 3.28 30.37
CA ALA A 104 0.41 4.54 30.63
C ALA A 104 1.92 4.39 30.40
N CYS A 105 2.42 4.68 29.20
CA CYS A 105 3.83 4.49 28.80
C CYS A 105 4.87 5.34 29.57
N ARG A 106 4.46 6.09 30.61
CA ARG A 106 5.37 6.72 31.59
C ARG A 106 5.76 5.78 32.73
N LYS A 107 4.96 4.76 33.01
CA LYS A 107 5.27 3.77 34.04
C LYS A 107 6.38 2.85 33.55
N ARG A 108 7.29 2.47 34.45
CA ARG A 108 8.30 1.41 34.19
C ARG A 108 7.66 0.05 33.90
N THR A 109 6.44 -0.19 34.38
CA THR A 109 5.64 -1.40 34.15
C THR A 109 5.00 -1.47 32.77
N ALA A 110 4.99 -0.40 31.97
CA ALA A 110 4.21 -0.35 30.72
C ALA A 110 4.55 -1.43 29.70
N ALA A 111 5.81 -1.89 29.64
CA ALA A 111 6.21 -3.00 28.78
C ALA A 111 5.66 -4.35 29.29
N ALA A 112 5.68 -4.57 30.61
CA ALA A 112 5.09 -5.76 31.22
C ALA A 112 3.55 -5.78 31.09
N GLU A 113 2.90 -4.62 31.32
CA GLU A 113 1.46 -4.43 31.07
C GLU A 113 1.10 -4.79 29.62
N LEU A 114 1.93 -4.41 28.64
CA LEU A 114 1.71 -4.75 27.23
C LEU A 114 1.92 -6.24 26.95
N ARG A 115 2.96 -6.87 27.51
CA ARG A 115 3.18 -8.33 27.37
C ARG A 115 2.01 -9.12 27.98
N GLU A 116 1.48 -8.69 29.11
CA GLU A 116 0.34 -9.34 29.77
C GLU A 116 -0.95 -9.24 28.92
N VAL A 117 -1.23 -8.07 28.34
CA VAL A 117 -2.35 -7.88 27.39
C VAL A 117 -2.18 -8.77 26.16
N PHE A 118 -0.98 -8.81 25.60
CA PHE A 118 -0.72 -9.57 24.39
C PHE A 118 -0.66 -11.09 24.64
N ALA A 119 -0.19 -11.53 25.81
CA ALA A 119 -0.27 -12.92 26.24
C ALA A 119 -1.73 -13.38 26.38
N ARG A 120 -2.61 -12.56 26.98
CA ARG A 120 -4.07 -12.84 27.01
C ARG A 120 -4.66 -12.99 25.61
N CYS A 121 -4.31 -12.09 24.69
CA CYS A 121 -4.72 -12.17 23.28
C CYS A 121 -4.33 -13.53 22.66
N ILE A 122 -3.09 -14.00 22.89
CA ILE A 122 -2.61 -15.29 22.37
C ILE A 122 -3.31 -16.48 23.04
N THR A 123 -3.49 -16.45 24.37
CA THR A 123 -4.23 -17.49 25.13
C THR A 123 -5.67 -17.60 24.62
N ASN A 124 -6.34 -16.47 24.39
CA ASN A 124 -7.71 -16.41 23.86
C ASN A 124 -7.83 -16.79 22.37
N ARG A 125 -6.72 -17.11 21.69
CA ARG A 125 -6.65 -17.34 20.22
C ARG A 125 -7.17 -16.16 19.39
N GLU A 126 -7.00 -14.93 19.90
CA GLU A 126 -7.35 -13.69 19.20
C GLU A 126 -6.25 -13.30 18.20
N GLU A 127 -6.64 -12.66 17.09
CA GLU A 127 -5.79 -12.38 15.92
C GLU A 127 -4.60 -11.42 16.18
N GLY A 128 -4.58 -10.76 17.34
CA GLY A 128 -3.56 -9.80 17.74
C GLY A 128 -4.14 -8.56 18.42
N VAL A 129 -3.30 -7.53 18.60
CA VAL A 129 -3.72 -6.24 19.17
C VAL A 129 -3.34 -5.06 18.28
N VAL A 130 -4.13 -3.99 18.37
CA VAL A 130 -3.88 -2.71 17.70
C VAL A 130 -3.53 -1.66 18.75
N LEU A 131 -2.31 -1.13 18.70
CA LEU A 131 -1.82 -0.11 19.61
C LEU A 131 -2.03 1.29 18.99
N LYS A 132 -2.95 2.07 19.55
CA LYS A 132 -3.27 3.44 19.12
C LYS A 132 -2.72 4.47 20.10
N PRO A 133 -1.73 5.30 19.74
CA PRO A 133 -1.22 6.35 20.63
C PRO A 133 -2.28 7.46 20.82
N ASP A 134 -2.34 8.07 22.01
CA ASP A 134 -3.27 9.18 22.32
C ASP A 134 -2.93 10.45 21.50
N THR A 135 -3.41 10.46 20.26
CA THR A 135 -3.06 11.40 19.19
C THR A 135 -4.24 11.62 18.24
N PRO A 136 -4.23 12.70 17.43
CA PRO A 136 -5.21 12.92 16.36
C PRO A 136 -5.37 11.71 15.44
N TYR A 137 -6.48 11.62 14.72
CA TYR A 137 -6.64 10.62 13.65
C TYR A 137 -5.80 11.06 12.43
N PHE A 138 -5.86 12.35 12.11
CA PHE A 138 -4.93 13.02 11.21
C PHE A 138 -4.29 14.22 11.90
N ASP A 139 -2.97 14.33 11.76
CA ASP A 139 -2.23 15.54 12.13
C ASP A 139 -2.24 16.50 10.93
N PHE A 140 -2.99 17.59 11.05
CA PHE A 140 -3.08 18.65 10.04
C PHE A 140 -1.98 19.72 10.19
N THR A 141 -1.02 19.54 11.12
CA THR A 141 0.10 20.48 11.25
C THR A 141 1.15 20.26 10.17
N THR A 142 1.93 21.31 9.88
CA THR A 142 3.00 21.26 8.88
C THR A 142 4.22 20.44 9.33
N LYS A 143 4.27 19.96 10.58
CA LYS A 143 5.39 19.20 11.14
C LYS A 143 5.11 17.70 11.07
N GLN A 144 5.32 17.11 9.89
CA GLN A 144 5.21 15.66 9.69
C GLN A 144 6.35 14.89 10.36
N GLU A 145 6.14 14.51 11.63
CA GLU A 145 6.97 13.54 12.34
C GLU A 145 6.72 12.12 11.78
N PRO A 146 7.76 11.33 11.45
CA PRO A 146 7.59 9.96 10.96
C PRO A 146 6.74 9.10 11.90
N TYR A 147 5.76 8.41 11.33
CA TYR A 147 4.81 7.55 12.05
C TYR A 147 3.95 8.28 13.10
N ALA A 148 3.78 9.60 13.00
CA ALA A 148 2.76 10.33 13.74
C ALA A 148 1.35 9.83 13.39
N CYS A 149 0.46 9.75 14.39
CA CYS A 149 -0.92 9.24 14.27
C CYS A 149 -1.07 7.78 13.77
N CYS A 150 0.02 7.08 13.44
CA CYS A 150 -0.03 5.68 13.05
C CYS A 150 -0.42 4.78 14.22
N SER A 151 -1.35 3.86 13.95
CA SER A 151 -1.65 2.72 14.82
C SER A 151 -0.71 1.57 14.47
N ILE A 152 -0.16 0.88 15.47
CA ILE A 152 0.67 -0.32 15.29
C ILE A 152 -0.23 -1.54 15.37
N LYS A 153 0.01 -2.54 14.51
CA LYS A 153 -0.59 -3.87 14.64
C LYS A 153 0.48 -4.79 15.23
N LEU A 154 0.15 -5.54 16.28
CA LEU A 154 1.03 -6.54 16.88
C LEU A 154 0.33 -7.90 16.80
N LYS A 155 0.96 -8.83 16.11
CA LYS A 155 0.52 -10.20 15.88
C LYS A 155 1.58 -11.18 16.41
N LYS A 156 1.19 -12.40 16.78
CA LYS A 156 2.10 -13.40 17.36
C LYS A 156 3.21 -13.75 16.38
N GLU A 157 2.86 -13.82 15.11
CA GLU A 157 3.71 -14.23 13.98
C GLU A 157 4.70 -13.14 13.54
N TYR A 158 4.59 -11.93 14.10
CA TYR A 158 5.63 -10.90 13.97
C TYR A 158 6.80 -11.14 14.93
N ILE A 159 6.67 -12.05 15.90
CA ILE A 159 7.77 -12.47 16.77
C ILE A 159 8.54 -13.58 16.04
N GLN A 160 9.85 -13.40 15.92
CA GLN A 160 10.75 -14.35 15.27
C GLN A 160 10.66 -15.74 15.94
N GLY A 161 10.54 -16.81 15.14
CA GLY A 161 10.35 -18.18 15.63
C GLY A 161 8.91 -18.56 15.99
N TRP A 162 7.93 -17.64 15.92
CA TRP A 162 6.58 -17.86 16.47
C TRP A 162 5.47 -17.93 15.42
N GLY A 163 5.77 -17.62 14.17
CA GLY A 163 4.91 -17.82 12.99
C GLY A 163 5.66 -18.37 11.79
N ASP A 164 6.89 -18.85 11.98
CA ASP A 164 7.73 -19.47 10.96
C ASP A 164 7.14 -20.86 10.64
N VAL A 165 6.78 -21.11 9.38
CA VAL A 165 6.24 -22.41 8.93
C VAL A 165 7.35 -23.29 8.35
N GLY A 166 8.39 -22.67 7.79
CA GLY A 166 9.61 -23.33 7.36
C GLY A 166 10.09 -22.88 5.99
N ASP A 167 10.99 -23.70 5.43
CA ASP A 167 11.68 -23.48 4.16
C ASP A 167 10.86 -24.00 2.96
N PHE A 168 10.46 -23.10 2.07
CA PHE A 168 9.72 -23.43 0.84
C PHE A 168 10.56 -23.12 -0.40
N ALA A 169 10.51 -24.01 -1.40
CA ALA A 169 11.21 -23.80 -2.67
C ALA A 169 10.38 -22.88 -3.59
N VAL A 170 11.03 -21.86 -4.14
CA VAL A 170 10.43 -20.94 -5.12
C VAL A 170 10.54 -21.58 -6.50
N ILE A 171 9.50 -22.32 -6.88
CA ILE A 171 9.45 -23.15 -8.09
C ILE A 171 9.41 -22.29 -9.35
N GLY A 172 8.72 -21.15 -9.30
CA GLY A 172 8.51 -20.32 -10.48
C GLY A 172 7.87 -18.99 -10.14
N ALA A 173 7.56 -18.21 -11.18
CA ALA A 173 7.05 -16.86 -11.03
C ALA A 173 6.15 -16.43 -12.19
N ARG A 174 5.38 -15.36 -11.96
CA ARG A 174 4.65 -14.62 -13.00
C ARG A 174 4.77 -13.12 -12.82
N TYR A 175 4.50 -12.40 -13.90
CA TYR A 175 4.31 -10.96 -13.89
C TYR A 175 2.82 -10.61 -13.73
N ASP A 176 2.54 -9.52 -13.04
CA ASP A 176 1.21 -8.90 -13.00
C ASP A 176 1.38 -7.38 -13.12
N ALA A 177 0.79 -6.81 -14.18
CA ALA A 177 0.98 -5.40 -14.54
C ALA A 177 0.24 -4.43 -13.60
N ALA A 178 -0.79 -4.88 -12.88
CA ALA A 178 -1.44 -4.05 -11.87
C ALA A 178 -0.57 -4.00 -10.61
N GLN A 179 -0.10 -5.16 -10.16
CA GLN A 179 0.70 -5.26 -8.95
C GLN A 179 2.11 -4.69 -9.13
N ALA A 180 2.70 -4.80 -10.33
CA ALA A 180 4.02 -4.22 -10.64
C ALA A 180 4.06 -2.69 -10.41
N LYS A 181 2.95 -1.97 -10.57
CA LYS A 181 2.85 -0.52 -10.32
C LYS A 181 3.03 -0.13 -8.86
N ALA A 182 2.87 -1.08 -7.92
CA ALA A 182 3.15 -0.86 -6.50
C ALA A 182 4.65 -0.79 -6.19
N TYR A 183 5.49 -1.42 -7.03
CA TYR A 183 6.94 -1.49 -6.87
C TYR A 183 7.63 -0.35 -7.61
N LYS A 184 8.55 0.38 -6.96
CA LYS A 184 9.36 1.42 -7.61
C LYS A 184 10.63 0.84 -8.26
N ILE A 185 10.49 -0.33 -8.89
CA ILE A 185 11.59 -1.10 -9.48
C ILE A 185 11.46 -1.05 -11.01
N PRO A 186 12.41 -0.43 -11.75
CA PRO A 186 12.37 -0.43 -13.21
C PRO A 186 12.59 -1.85 -13.74
N ASN A 187 11.95 -2.18 -14.87
CA ASN A 187 12.10 -3.46 -15.58
C ASN A 187 11.83 -4.71 -14.70
N LEU A 188 10.90 -4.60 -13.75
CA LEU A 188 10.52 -5.70 -12.87
C LEU A 188 9.96 -6.90 -13.68
N LYS A 189 10.64 -8.05 -13.61
CA LYS A 189 10.28 -9.27 -14.36
C LYS A 189 9.12 -10.06 -13.73
N TRP A 190 9.02 -10.05 -12.41
CA TRP A 190 8.10 -10.89 -11.64
C TRP A 190 7.48 -10.12 -10.48
N THR A 191 6.26 -10.47 -10.10
CA THR A 191 5.58 -9.90 -8.91
C THR A 191 5.06 -10.97 -7.97
N HIS A 192 4.69 -12.13 -8.50
CA HIS A 192 4.14 -13.26 -7.76
C HIS A 192 5.07 -14.47 -7.90
N PHE A 193 5.37 -15.13 -6.79
CA PHE A 193 6.26 -16.27 -6.70
C PHE A 193 5.51 -17.51 -6.23
N TYR A 194 5.71 -18.64 -6.90
CA TYR A 194 5.04 -19.90 -6.60
C TYR A 194 5.94 -20.67 -5.64
N ILE A 195 5.47 -20.82 -4.40
CA ILE A 195 6.17 -21.61 -3.39
C ILE A 195 5.61 -23.02 -3.37
N GLY A 196 6.52 -23.99 -3.34
CA GLY A 196 6.22 -25.41 -3.35
C GLY A 196 7.20 -26.20 -2.50
N CYS A 197 6.85 -27.45 -2.30
CA CYS A 197 7.47 -28.32 -1.30
C CYS A 197 7.90 -29.63 -1.96
N LEU A 198 8.99 -30.27 -1.50
CA LEU A 198 9.61 -31.43 -2.17
C LEU A 198 9.09 -32.78 -1.65
N ASN A 199 8.30 -33.49 -2.45
CA ASN A 199 7.59 -34.71 -2.06
C ASN A 199 8.51 -35.94 -1.95
N ASN A 200 9.55 -36.05 -2.79
CA ASN A 200 10.41 -37.22 -2.92
C ASN A 200 11.88 -36.94 -2.55
N ARG A 201 12.09 -36.17 -1.48
CA ARG A 201 13.41 -35.70 -0.98
C ARG A 201 14.49 -36.78 -0.92
N ASN A 202 14.14 -38.01 -0.52
CA ASN A 202 15.11 -39.11 -0.37
C ASN A 202 15.50 -39.72 -1.71
N GLN A 203 14.56 -39.85 -2.64
CA GLN A 203 14.74 -40.38 -3.99
C GLN A 203 15.59 -39.43 -4.84
N VAL A 204 15.35 -38.12 -4.74
CA VAL A 204 16.15 -37.08 -5.39
C VAL A 204 17.60 -37.08 -4.86
N LYS A 205 17.78 -37.16 -3.53
CA LYS A 205 19.12 -37.27 -2.92
C LYS A 205 19.87 -38.54 -3.31
N ALA A 206 19.17 -39.63 -3.60
CA ALA A 206 19.75 -40.86 -4.13
C ALA A 206 20.07 -40.80 -5.64
N GLY A 207 19.61 -39.76 -6.35
CA GLY A 207 19.78 -39.62 -7.80
C GLY A 207 18.84 -40.51 -8.63
N ASN A 208 17.77 -41.04 -8.03
CA ASN A 208 16.91 -42.05 -8.66
C ASN A 208 15.69 -41.46 -9.39
N GLU A 209 15.23 -40.26 -9.00
CA GLU A 209 14.02 -39.62 -9.52
C GLU A 209 14.22 -38.11 -9.71
N LEU A 210 13.46 -37.52 -10.64
CA LEU A 210 13.28 -36.07 -10.73
C LEU A 210 12.59 -35.53 -9.47
N ALA A 211 12.85 -34.27 -9.14
CA ALA A 211 12.22 -33.63 -7.99
C ALA A 211 10.73 -33.36 -8.25
N ARG A 212 9.87 -33.96 -7.41
CA ARG A 212 8.43 -33.75 -7.41
C ARG A 212 8.07 -32.67 -6.41
N PHE A 213 7.47 -31.57 -6.89
CA PHE A 213 7.01 -30.48 -6.04
C PHE A 213 5.50 -30.29 -6.10
N THR A 214 4.85 -30.30 -4.94
CA THR A 214 3.50 -29.76 -4.78
C THR A 214 3.59 -28.26 -4.53
N VAL A 215 2.96 -27.45 -5.38
CA VAL A 215 2.87 -25.98 -5.25
C VAL A 215 1.72 -25.64 -4.31
N VAL A 216 2.06 -25.02 -3.17
CA VAL A 216 1.14 -24.80 -2.05
C VAL A 216 0.56 -23.40 -2.00
N ASN A 217 1.28 -22.37 -2.47
CA ASN A 217 0.79 -21.00 -2.43
C ASN A 217 1.50 -20.08 -3.45
N ILE A 218 0.92 -18.92 -3.69
CA ILE A 218 1.48 -17.83 -4.50
C ILE A 218 1.72 -16.64 -3.57
N VAL A 219 2.99 -16.25 -3.41
CA VAL A 219 3.40 -15.18 -2.49
C VAL A 219 3.90 -13.94 -3.23
N GLU A 220 3.67 -12.78 -2.62
CA GLU A 220 4.26 -11.51 -3.02
C GLU A 220 5.25 -11.05 -1.94
N ILE A 221 6.44 -10.61 -2.36
CA ILE A 221 7.46 -10.06 -1.46
C ILE A 221 7.50 -8.53 -1.57
N ASN A 222 7.81 -7.84 -0.49
CA ASN A 222 7.85 -6.36 -0.48
C ASN A 222 8.98 -5.78 -1.35
N GLU A 223 8.99 -4.46 -1.60
CA GLU A 223 9.99 -3.82 -2.48
C GLU A 223 11.44 -4.05 -2.02
N THR A 224 11.71 -4.07 -0.71
CA THR A 224 13.06 -4.32 -0.16
C THR A 224 13.52 -5.74 -0.47
N LEU A 225 12.68 -6.74 -0.16
CA LEU A 225 12.97 -8.15 -0.44
C LEU A 225 13.09 -8.40 -1.94
N MET A 226 12.24 -7.78 -2.76
CA MET A 226 12.31 -7.86 -4.23
C MET A 226 13.63 -7.30 -4.76
N ARG A 227 14.11 -6.16 -4.23
CA ARG A 227 15.42 -5.60 -4.61
C ARG A 227 16.56 -6.55 -4.23
N THR A 228 16.54 -7.11 -3.02
CA THR A 228 17.54 -8.10 -2.59
C THR A 228 17.53 -9.33 -3.50
N PHE A 229 16.35 -9.91 -3.74
CA PHE A 229 16.16 -11.07 -4.63
C PHE A 229 16.76 -10.81 -6.02
N LEU A 230 16.35 -9.73 -6.69
CA LEU A 230 16.81 -9.40 -8.05
C LEU A 230 18.30 -9.01 -8.12
N THR A 231 18.92 -8.63 -7.00
CA THR A 231 20.35 -8.26 -6.95
C THR A 231 21.23 -9.47 -6.65
N GLN A 232 20.77 -10.38 -5.78
CA GLN A 232 21.54 -11.54 -5.31
C GLN A 232 21.29 -12.81 -6.13
N TYR A 233 20.16 -12.89 -6.84
CA TYR A 233 19.72 -14.09 -7.54
C TYR A 233 19.27 -13.77 -8.96
N SER A 234 19.95 -14.40 -9.92
CA SER A 234 19.63 -14.36 -11.35
C SER A 234 19.32 -15.78 -11.82
N PRO A 235 18.08 -16.27 -11.66
CA PRO A 235 17.72 -17.63 -12.04
C PRO A 235 17.86 -17.85 -13.54
N GLU A 236 18.28 -19.06 -13.90
CA GLU A 236 17.91 -19.63 -15.19
C GLU A 236 16.41 -19.98 -15.16
N THR A 237 15.69 -19.58 -16.21
CA THR A 237 14.24 -19.66 -16.27
C THR A 237 13.76 -20.34 -17.55
N MET A 238 12.82 -21.27 -17.42
CA MET A 238 12.20 -22.01 -18.51
C MET A 238 10.70 -21.65 -18.59
N PRO A 239 10.07 -21.58 -19.78
CA PRO A 239 8.61 -21.49 -19.91
C PRO A 239 7.94 -22.66 -19.17
N PHE A 240 6.80 -22.42 -18.51
CA PHE A 240 6.14 -23.47 -17.71
C PHE A 240 5.58 -24.62 -18.54
N ASP A 241 5.19 -24.37 -19.78
CA ASP A 241 4.70 -25.34 -20.76
C ASP A 241 5.82 -26.18 -21.41
N GLU A 242 7.05 -25.67 -21.40
CA GLU A 242 8.26 -26.37 -21.90
C GLU A 242 9.05 -27.06 -20.77
N GLN A 243 8.55 -27.02 -19.52
CA GLN A 243 9.31 -27.48 -18.36
C GLN A 243 9.31 -29.01 -18.21
N GLU A 244 10.49 -29.61 -18.21
CA GLU A 244 10.72 -31.04 -17.90
C GLU A 244 11.63 -31.22 -16.66
N VAL A 245 11.98 -30.13 -15.97
CA VAL A 245 12.95 -30.14 -14.86
C VAL A 245 12.33 -30.73 -13.58
N PHE A 246 11.02 -30.54 -13.38
CA PHE A 246 10.31 -30.95 -12.18
C PHE A 246 8.97 -31.63 -12.49
N ASP A 247 8.59 -32.58 -11.65
CA ASP A 247 7.22 -33.13 -11.62
C ASP A 247 6.37 -32.20 -10.73
N LEU A 248 5.48 -31.39 -11.34
CA LEU A 248 4.81 -30.28 -10.68
C LEU A 248 3.32 -30.53 -10.47
N GLU A 249 2.90 -30.56 -9.22
CA GLU A 249 1.49 -30.66 -8.82
C GLU A 249 0.97 -29.26 -8.41
N LEU A 250 -0.09 -28.79 -9.07
CA LEU A 250 -0.69 -27.48 -8.81
C LEU A 250 -2.06 -27.64 -8.13
N HIS A 251 -2.35 -26.79 -7.14
CA HIS A 251 -3.66 -26.74 -6.48
C HIS A 251 -4.23 -25.31 -6.40
N GLY A 252 -5.51 -25.19 -6.07
CA GLY A 252 -6.21 -23.95 -5.76
C GLY A 252 -6.00 -22.84 -6.82
N VAL A 253 -5.53 -21.68 -6.37
CA VAL A 253 -5.27 -20.52 -7.24
C VAL A 253 -4.21 -20.81 -8.32
N ALA A 254 -3.24 -21.70 -8.06
CA ALA A 254 -2.18 -22.01 -9.02
C ALA A 254 -2.69 -22.79 -10.24
N LEU A 255 -3.77 -23.57 -10.12
CA LEU A 255 -4.43 -24.21 -11.28
C LEU A 255 -5.03 -23.18 -12.24
N ASN A 256 -5.73 -22.18 -11.69
CA ASN A 256 -6.38 -21.13 -12.48
C ASN A 256 -5.39 -20.08 -13.01
N LYS A 257 -4.23 -19.98 -12.38
CA LYS A 257 -3.15 -19.04 -12.70
C LYS A 257 -1.81 -19.78 -12.54
N PRO A 258 -1.37 -20.60 -13.51
CA PRO A 258 -0.07 -21.25 -13.45
C PRO A 258 1.07 -20.23 -13.50
N PRO A 259 2.30 -20.60 -13.07
CA PRO A 259 3.48 -19.77 -13.27
C PRO A 259 3.72 -19.52 -14.77
N ALA A 260 4.31 -18.37 -15.10
CA ALA A 260 4.72 -18.07 -16.47
C ALA A 260 6.09 -18.68 -16.78
N VAL A 261 6.96 -18.76 -15.76
CA VAL A 261 8.28 -19.40 -15.83
C VAL A 261 8.55 -20.26 -14.60
N VAL A 262 9.31 -21.33 -14.81
CA VAL A 262 9.90 -22.18 -13.76
C VAL A 262 11.37 -21.78 -13.58
N PHE A 263 11.85 -21.78 -12.34
CA PHE A 263 13.25 -21.52 -12.01
C PHE A 263 14.00 -22.86 -11.95
N VAL A 264 14.96 -23.07 -12.85
CA VAL A 264 15.69 -24.36 -12.98
C VAL A 264 16.46 -24.71 -11.69
N ASN A 265 16.91 -23.69 -10.97
CA ASN A 265 17.65 -23.83 -9.71
C ASN A 265 16.91 -23.05 -8.60
N PRO A 266 15.79 -23.58 -8.06
CA PRO A 266 14.89 -22.83 -7.19
C PRO A 266 15.57 -22.44 -5.87
N VAL A 267 15.39 -21.18 -5.46
CA VAL A 267 15.83 -20.69 -4.14
C VAL A 267 14.82 -21.04 -3.06
N ILE A 268 15.27 -21.02 -1.81
CA ILE A 268 14.42 -21.21 -0.65
C ILE A 268 13.97 -19.85 -0.08
N PHE A 269 12.68 -19.72 0.21
CA PHE A 269 12.13 -18.68 1.07
C PHE A 269 11.78 -19.28 2.43
N ASP A 270 12.25 -18.65 3.50
CA ASP A 270 11.72 -18.81 4.86
C ASP A 270 10.36 -18.10 4.92
N VAL A 271 9.29 -18.87 5.12
CA VAL A 271 7.91 -18.39 5.03
C VAL A 271 7.24 -18.36 6.39
N ARG A 272 6.68 -17.18 6.72
CA ARG A 272 5.79 -16.99 7.87
C ARG A 272 4.33 -17.05 7.45
N CYS A 273 3.50 -17.72 8.23
CA CYS A 273 2.06 -17.81 7.99
C CYS A 273 1.26 -17.34 9.20
N PHE A 274 0.09 -16.73 8.96
CA PHE A 274 -0.77 -16.14 9.98
C PHE A 274 -1.98 -17.03 10.34
N SER A 275 -2.42 -17.88 9.41
CA SER A 275 -3.55 -18.80 9.55
C SER A 275 -3.42 -19.91 8.50
N PHE A 276 -4.08 -21.04 8.72
CA PHE A 276 -4.24 -22.09 7.71
C PHE A 276 -5.71 -22.16 7.29
N ASP A 277 -6.00 -21.68 6.08
CA ASP A 277 -7.35 -21.73 5.51
C ASP A 277 -7.52 -23.02 4.70
N LYS A 278 -8.67 -23.69 4.87
CA LYS A 278 -9.00 -24.92 4.13
C LYS A 278 -9.97 -24.60 2.98
N GLU A 279 -9.55 -24.81 1.74
CA GLU A 279 -10.42 -24.63 0.57
C GLU A 279 -11.59 -25.64 0.57
N PRO A 280 -12.80 -25.25 0.14
CA PRO A 280 -13.89 -26.19 -0.08
C PRO A 280 -13.47 -27.27 -1.10
N ASN A 281 -13.70 -28.54 -0.76
CA ASN A 281 -13.37 -29.72 -1.57
C ASN A 281 -11.87 -30.00 -1.83
N SER A 282 -10.94 -29.42 -1.07
CA SER A 282 -9.52 -29.82 -1.14
C SER A 282 -9.26 -31.15 -0.41
N ALA A 283 -8.68 -32.12 -1.10
CA ALA A 283 -8.27 -33.42 -0.55
C ALA A 283 -6.75 -33.65 -0.70
N GLY A 284 -5.99 -33.38 0.38
CA GLY A 284 -4.79 -34.11 0.82
C GLY A 284 -3.54 -34.32 -0.09
N TRP A 285 -2.37 -33.94 0.46
CA TRP A 285 -1.03 -34.60 0.34
C TRP A 285 -0.20 -34.28 -0.95
N ASN A 286 1.14 -34.21 -0.99
CA ASN A 286 2.13 -34.33 0.12
C ASN A 286 3.56 -33.70 -0.07
N ALA A 287 3.79 -32.42 0.25
CA ALA A 287 5.06 -31.90 0.83
C ALA A 287 4.84 -30.59 1.64
N ILE A 288 5.57 -30.21 2.71
CA ILE A 288 6.99 -30.35 3.14
C ILE A 288 7.59 -31.78 3.21
N THR A 289 7.26 -32.63 4.19
CA THR A 289 6.09 -33.51 3.99
C THR A 289 4.88 -32.66 4.36
N TYR A 290 3.77 -32.76 3.62
CA TYR A 290 2.55 -32.06 4.04
C TYR A 290 1.88 -32.85 5.18
N ASP A 291 2.33 -34.07 5.48
CA ASP A 291 2.14 -34.69 6.80
C ASP A 291 2.64 -33.74 7.91
N GLU A 292 3.91 -33.29 7.86
CA GLU A 292 4.47 -32.30 8.80
C GLU A 292 3.73 -30.94 8.72
N LEU A 293 3.25 -30.50 7.54
CA LEU A 293 2.45 -29.27 7.40
C LEU A 293 1.04 -29.40 8.01
N GLN A 294 0.39 -30.54 7.83
CA GLN A 294 -0.94 -30.83 8.35
C GLN A 294 -0.88 -31.15 9.83
N GLU A 295 0.22 -31.74 10.33
CA GLU A 295 0.46 -31.83 11.77
C GLU A 295 0.59 -30.44 12.38
N ALA A 296 1.33 -29.51 11.74
CA ALA A 296 1.38 -28.11 12.18
C ALA A 296 0.00 -27.41 12.12
N ALA A 297 -0.74 -27.56 11.03
CA ALA A 297 -2.09 -26.97 10.89
C ALA A 297 -3.10 -27.59 11.87
N LYS A 298 -3.08 -28.91 12.04
CA LYS A 298 -3.92 -29.65 12.98
C LYS A 298 -3.59 -29.29 14.42
N ALA A 299 -2.31 -29.20 14.78
CA ALA A 299 -1.90 -28.72 16.10
C ALA A 299 -2.33 -27.26 16.36
N ALA A 300 -2.31 -26.40 15.34
CA ALA A 300 -2.80 -25.03 15.45
C ALA A 300 -4.32 -24.94 15.66
N VAL A 301 -5.10 -25.84 15.04
CA VAL A 301 -6.57 -25.85 15.10
C VAL A 301 -7.13 -26.65 16.29
N GLU A 302 -6.53 -27.78 16.65
CA GLU A 302 -7.04 -28.73 17.65
C GLU A 302 -6.40 -28.57 19.04
N MET A 303 -5.50 -27.61 19.25
CA MET A 303 -4.81 -27.39 20.52
C MET A 303 -5.81 -27.23 21.69
N PRO A 304 -5.86 -28.16 22.67
CA PRO A 304 -6.81 -28.07 23.77
C PRO A 304 -6.55 -26.82 24.62
N PRO A 305 -7.59 -26.16 25.16
CA PRO A 305 -7.40 -25.13 26.16
C PRO A 305 -6.73 -25.74 27.39
N GLN A 306 -5.52 -25.28 27.72
CA GLN A 306 -4.92 -25.53 29.04
C GLN A 306 -5.68 -24.72 30.09
N GLU A 307 -5.42 -24.96 31.38
CA GLU A 307 -5.90 -24.04 32.42
C GLU A 307 -5.34 -22.63 32.16
N ASP A 308 -6.21 -21.67 31.83
CA ASP A 308 -5.87 -20.32 31.33
C ASP A 308 -4.70 -19.65 32.07
N SER A 309 -4.61 -19.85 33.39
CA SER A 309 -3.58 -19.23 34.23
C SER A 309 -2.18 -19.81 34.02
N GLN A 310 -2.04 -21.07 33.61
CA GLN A 310 -0.74 -21.71 33.36
C GLN A 310 -0.23 -21.28 31.97
N GLU A 311 -1.08 -21.36 30.96
CA GLU A 311 -0.78 -20.92 29.60
C GLU A 311 -0.44 -19.42 29.55
N LEU A 312 -1.21 -18.56 30.23
CA LEU A 312 -0.93 -17.13 30.30
C LEU A 312 0.47 -16.82 30.87
N ARG A 313 0.89 -17.53 31.94
CA ARG A 313 2.23 -17.36 32.52
C ARG A 313 3.33 -17.82 31.56
N ALA A 314 3.11 -18.93 30.85
CA ALA A 314 4.05 -19.43 29.85
C ALA A 314 4.23 -18.41 28.70
N TRP A 315 3.15 -17.83 28.18
CA TRP A 315 3.23 -16.80 27.14
C TRP A 315 3.91 -15.52 27.63
N ILE A 316 3.66 -15.06 28.87
CA ILE A 316 4.38 -13.91 29.44
C ILE A 316 5.89 -14.19 29.47
N ALA A 317 6.32 -15.34 30.01
CA ALA A 317 7.73 -15.70 30.07
C ALA A 317 8.37 -15.83 28.67
N ALA A 318 7.63 -16.36 27.70
CA ALA A 318 8.08 -16.45 26.32
C ALA A 318 8.25 -15.05 25.68
N LEU A 319 7.30 -14.13 25.91
CA LEU A 319 7.38 -12.74 25.44
C LEU A 319 8.54 -11.98 26.08
N GLU A 320 8.87 -12.27 27.35
CA GLU A 320 10.03 -11.67 28.03
C GLU A 320 11.36 -12.19 27.50
N LYS A 321 11.41 -13.46 27.08
CA LYS A 321 12.58 -14.05 26.41
C LYS A 321 12.77 -13.52 24.98
N ALA A 322 11.67 -13.23 24.28
CA ALA A 322 11.69 -12.72 22.91
C ALA A 322 11.94 -11.20 22.81
N ASP A 323 11.83 -10.45 23.91
CA ASP A 323 12.05 -8.99 23.92
C ASP A 323 13.55 -8.66 23.74
N PRO A 324 13.96 -7.98 22.64
CA PRO A 324 15.36 -7.60 22.39
C PRO A 324 15.85 -6.46 23.30
N ARG A 325 15.07 -6.06 24.31
CA ARG A 325 15.35 -5.01 25.31
C ARG A 325 15.70 -3.64 24.71
N GLY A 326 15.25 -3.38 23.49
CA GLY A 326 15.42 -2.11 22.79
C GLY A 326 16.30 -2.13 21.53
N ILE A 327 16.86 -3.28 21.14
CA ILE A 327 17.49 -3.42 19.81
C ILE A 327 16.38 -3.60 18.76
N ALA A 328 16.32 -2.73 17.75
CA ALA A 328 15.40 -2.88 16.63
C ALA A 328 15.86 -4.05 15.74
N VAL A 329 14.98 -5.04 15.55
CA VAL A 329 15.29 -6.30 14.87
C VAL A 329 15.50 -6.16 13.34
N ASP A 330 15.24 -4.98 12.78
CA ASP A 330 15.45 -4.67 11.35
C ASP A 330 16.92 -4.30 11.01
N ALA A 331 17.85 -4.43 11.96
CA ALA A 331 19.24 -3.95 11.84
C ALA A 331 20.30 -5.05 11.59
N PHE A 332 19.90 -6.24 11.14
CA PHE A 332 20.83 -7.30 10.74
C PHE A 332 21.12 -7.27 9.23
N ASN A 333 22.04 -6.40 8.82
CA ASN A 333 22.91 -6.70 7.67
C ASN A 333 24.14 -7.43 8.22
N GLY A 334 24.36 -8.67 7.78
CA GLY A 334 25.55 -9.42 8.15
C GLY A 334 26.81 -8.80 7.55
N ASP A 335 27.84 -8.61 8.38
CA ASP A 335 29.18 -8.19 7.97
C ASP A 335 30.17 -9.33 8.21
N PRO A 336 30.79 -9.88 7.15
CA PRO A 336 32.06 -10.57 7.24
C PRO A 336 33.19 -9.64 6.76
N THR A 337 33.96 -9.13 7.74
CA THR A 337 35.39 -8.80 7.58
C THR A 337 36.10 -9.86 6.68
N VAL A 338 37.10 -9.57 5.84
CA VAL A 338 38.35 -8.80 6.06
C VAL A 338 38.86 -8.13 4.71
N PRO A 339 40.11 -7.64 4.47
CA PRO A 339 40.29 -6.27 3.96
C PRO A 339 40.99 -6.08 2.59
N SER A 340 41.07 -4.81 2.19
CA SER A 340 41.64 -4.23 0.95
C SER A 340 43.11 -4.55 0.61
N SER A 341 43.37 -4.78 -0.68
CA SER A 341 44.38 -4.07 -1.51
C SER A 341 44.07 -4.32 -3.01
N GLY A 342 44.46 -3.51 -4.00
CA GLY A 342 45.25 -2.28 -4.01
C GLY A 342 44.97 -1.41 -5.26
N GLN A 343 45.72 -0.32 -5.43
CA GLN A 343 45.45 0.79 -6.37
C GLN A 343 45.83 0.51 -7.84
N SER A 344 45.27 1.28 -8.78
CA SER A 344 46.07 1.97 -9.82
C SER A 344 45.26 3.05 -10.58
N ASP A 345 45.97 4.09 -11.02
CA ASP A 345 45.47 5.29 -11.69
C ASP A 345 45.20 5.11 -13.20
N GLY A 346 44.51 6.06 -13.85
CA GLY A 346 44.35 6.02 -15.32
C GLY A 346 43.53 7.17 -15.93
N ALA A 347 44.18 8.30 -16.17
CA ALA A 347 43.59 9.56 -16.66
C ALA A 347 42.87 9.50 -18.05
N MET A 348 41.89 10.41 -18.19
CA MET A 348 41.58 11.24 -19.38
C MET A 348 41.66 10.67 -20.81
N SER A 349 40.57 10.86 -21.57
CA SER A 349 40.61 11.81 -22.71
C SER A 349 39.21 12.34 -23.08
N ARG A 350 39.16 13.43 -23.87
CA ARG A 350 37.95 14.18 -24.26
C ARG A 350 37.79 14.23 -25.79
N THR A 351 36.60 14.71 -26.20
CA THR A 351 36.23 15.22 -27.55
C THR A 351 35.91 14.13 -28.59
N ARG A 352 35.06 14.36 -29.59
CA ARG A 352 34.55 15.65 -30.12
C ARG A 352 33.15 15.51 -30.74
N GLU A 353 32.32 16.55 -30.61
CA GLU A 353 31.06 16.69 -31.35
C GLU A 353 31.33 17.02 -32.83
N GLN A 354 30.43 16.59 -33.72
CA GLN A 354 30.15 17.28 -34.98
C GLN A 354 28.65 17.32 -35.26
N SER A 355 28.13 18.53 -35.41
CA SER A 355 26.75 18.83 -35.82
C SER A 355 26.71 19.14 -37.32
N GLN A 356 25.66 18.74 -38.02
CA GLN A 356 25.29 19.35 -39.31
C GLN A 356 23.79 19.63 -39.34
N GLN A 357 23.45 20.88 -39.70
CA GLN A 357 22.10 21.36 -39.99
C GLN A 357 21.99 21.69 -41.47
N THR A 358 20.79 21.52 -42.06
CA THR A 358 20.14 22.32 -43.14
C THR A 358 18.93 21.53 -43.64
N ALA A 359 17.82 22.09 -44.15
CA ALA A 359 17.34 23.47 -44.20
C ALA A 359 15.78 23.49 -44.14
N SER A 360 15.16 24.67 -44.24
CA SER A 360 13.77 24.96 -43.83
C SER A 360 12.73 25.09 -44.95
N SER A 361 11.45 24.93 -44.58
CA SER A 361 10.29 25.52 -45.28
C SER A 361 9.14 25.79 -44.31
N LEU A 362 8.47 26.94 -44.44
CA LEU A 362 7.33 27.44 -43.64
C LEU A 362 6.38 28.23 -44.57
N PRO A 363 5.12 28.52 -44.20
CA PRO A 363 4.17 27.71 -43.43
C PRO A 363 2.74 27.74 -44.07
N PRO A 364 1.80 26.90 -43.60
CA PRO A 364 0.38 27.25 -43.54
C PRO A 364 -0.01 27.81 -42.16
N GLU A 365 -1.07 28.62 -42.12
CA GLU A 365 -1.66 29.21 -40.89
C GLU A 365 -1.90 28.17 -39.77
N PRO A 366 -1.83 28.57 -38.49
CA PRO A 366 -1.82 27.63 -37.37
C PRO A 366 -3.19 26.96 -37.17
N ASN A 367 -3.31 25.73 -37.67
CA ASN A 367 -4.29 24.78 -37.15
C ASN A 367 -4.06 24.67 -35.64
N VAL A 368 -5.04 25.14 -34.85
CA VAL A 368 -5.03 25.01 -33.39
C VAL A 368 -4.93 23.53 -33.08
N ALA A 369 -3.80 23.10 -32.50
CA ALA A 369 -3.51 21.69 -32.25
C ALA A 369 -4.63 21.06 -31.40
N THR A 370 -5.48 20.28 -32.05
CA THR A 370 -6.57 19.55 -31.41
C THR A 370 -6.02 18.30 -30.75
N CYS A 371 -6.39 18.07 -29.49
CA CYS A 371 -5.98 16.88 -28.76
C CYS A 371 -6.21 15.59 -29.57
N PRO A 372 -5.21 14.71 -29.76
CA PRO A 372 -5.38 13.49 -30.55
C PRO A 372 -6.27 12.45 -29.86
N HIS A 373 -6.47 12.58 -28.54
CA HIS A 373 -7.29 11.68 -27.72
C HIS A 373 -8.78 12.09 -27.71
N ALA A 374 -9.08 13.37 -27.48
CA ALA A 374 -10.46 13.88 -27.30
C ALA A 374 -10.85 15.05 -28.21
N GLY A 375 -9.97 15.51 -29.11
CA GLY A 375 -10.22 16.64 -30.01
C GLY A 375 -10.68 17.90 -29.27
N HIS A 376 -11.71 18.56 -29.77
CA HIS A 376 -12.32 19.73 -29.12
C HIS A 376 -13.07 19.43 -27.80
N LYS A 377 -13.23 18.16 -27.41
CA LYS A 377 -13.86 17.76 -26.14
C LYS A 377 -12.86 17.59 -24.99
N CYS A 378 -11.55 17.69 -25.26
CA CYS A 378 -10.49 17.55 -24.26
C CYS A 378 -10.78 18.38 -23.00
N ALA A 379 -10.70 17.74 -21.83
CA ALA A 379 -10.94 18.34 -20.53
C ALA A 379 -9.95 19.48 -20.25
N LEU A 380 -8.71 19.35 -20.75
CA LEU A 380 -7.60 20.28 -20.51
C LEU A 380 -7.62 21.53 -21.42
N ALA A 381 -8.26 21.46 -22.58
CA ALA A 381 -8.31 22.56 -23.57
C ALA A 381 -8.96 23.87 -23.06
N LYS A 382 -9.63 23.83 -21.89
CA LYS A 382 -10.25 25.00 -21.23
C LYS A 382 -9.46 25.54 -20.03
N TRP A 383 -8.21 25.10 -19.85
CA TRP A 383 -7.41 25.42 -18.67
C TRP A 383 -6.18 26.25 -19.05
N SER A 384 -5.67 27.02 -18.09
CA SER A 384 -4.42 27.77 -18.20
C SER A 384 -3.47 27.27 -17.12
N PHE A 385 -2.25 26.93 -17.53
CA PHE A 385 -1.32 26.16 -16.73
C PHE A 385 -0.15 27.03 -16.29
N LEU A 386 0.05 27.13 -14.98
CA LEU A 386 1.33 27.43 -14.38
C LEU A 386 2.01 26.10 -14.06
N VAL A 387 3.25 25.91 -14.47
CA VAL A 387 3.99 24.66 -14.36
C VAL A 387 5.27 24.91 -13.59
N SER A 388 5.52 24.14 -12.53
CA SER A 388 6.78 24.23 -11.78
C SER A 388 8.00 24.07 -12.70
N PRO A 389 9.05 24.90 -12.58
CA PRO A 389 10.30 24.73 -13.32
C PRO A 389 10.88 23.31 -13.20
N TYR A 390 10.64 22.64 -12.07
CA TYR A 390 11.08 21.25 -11.88
C TYR A 390 10.43 20.28 -12.88
N ILE A 391 9.14 20.44 -13.17
CA ILE A 391 8.44 19.62 -14.18
C ILE A 391 9.00 19.88 -15.58
N THR A 392 9.43 21.11 -15.88
CA THR A 392 10.01 21.43 -17.20
C THR A 392 11.34 20.73 -17.48
N THR A 393 11.94 20.06 -16.50
CA THR A 393 13.07 19.13 -16.74
C THR A 393 12.64 17.80 -17.37
N TYR A 394 11.35 17.44 -17.26
CA TYR A 394 10.76 16.29 -17.93
C TYR A 394 10.31 16.69 -19.33
N ALA A 395 11.23 16.59 -20.30
CA ALA A 395 10.96 16.90 -21.71
C ALA A 395 9.67 16.24 -22.22
N TRP A 396 9.44 14.97 -21.87
CA TRP A 396 8.22 14.25 -22.26
C TRP A 396 6.91 14.83 -21.70
N VAL A 397 6.92 15.51 -20.54
CA VAL A 397 5.73 16.19 -19.99
C VAL A 397 5.41 17.47 -20.77
N THR A 398 6.44 18.15 -21.28
CA THR A 398 6.30 19.45 -21.98
C THR A 398 6.16 19.30 -23.49
N GLU A 399 6.89 18.36 -24.11
CA GLU A 399 7.00 18.15 -25.55
C GLU A 399 6.06 17.05 -26.09
N SER A 400 5.55 16.17 -25.23
CA SER A 400 4.43 15.26 -25.53
C SER A 400 3.24 15.66 -24.66
N LEU A 401 3.18 15.27 -23.38
CA LEU A 401 1.94 15.28 -22.59
C LEU A 401 1.14 16.61 -22.64
N LEU A 402 1.77 17.77 -22.40
CA LEU A 402 1.12 19.07 -22.53
C LEU A 402 0.82 19.46 -23.99
N LYS A 403 1.77 19.20 -24.89
CA LYS A 403 1.69 19.56 -26.32
C LYS A 403 0.60 18.79 -27.06
N ASP A 404 0.45 17.50 -26.75
CA ASP A 404 -0.56 16.62 -27.30
C ASP A 404 -1.96 17.12 -26.94
N HIS A 405 -2.17 17.66 -25.73
CA HIS A 405 -3.42 18.35 -25.35
C HIS A 405 -3.57 19.78 -25.91
N GLY A 406 -2.69 20.22 -26.81
CA GLY A 406 -2.70 21.56 -27.41
C GLY A 406 -2.18 22.67 -26.49
N ILE A 407 -1.54 22.32 -25.36
CA ILE A 407 -1.10 23.28 -24.33
C ILE A 407 0.34 23.73 -24.61
N THR A 408 0.51 24.60 -25.60
CA THR A 408 1.84 25.16 -25.93
C THR A 408 2.20 26.42 -25.11
N ASN A 409 1.21 27.08 -24.52
CA ASN A 409 1.35 28.40 -23.88
C ASN A 409 1.23 28.32 -22.35
N TYR A 410 1.92 27.35 -21.73
CA TYR A 410 2.02 27.27 -20.27
C TYR A 410 3.04 28.28 -19.73
N ILE A 411 2.86 28.71 -18.48
CA ILE A 411 3.72 29.70 -17.82
C ILE A 411 4.54 28.98 -16.74
N VAL A 412 5.80 29.39 -16.57
CA VAL A 412 6.74 28.78 -15.60
C VAL A 412 7.13 29.77 -14.49
N ASP A 413 6.92 31.06 -14.74
CA ASP A 413 7.21 32.17 -13.83
C ASP A 413 5.89 32.76 -13.30
N PRO A 414 5.54 32.57 -12.01
CA PRO A 414 4.29 33.06 -11.45
C PRO A 414 4.10 34.58 -11.63
N SER A 415 5.19 35.36 -11.58
CA SER A 415 5.16 36.82 -11.73
C SER A 415 4.77 37.26 -13.15
N LYS A 416 4.91 36.37 -14.15
CA LYS A 416 4.48 36.63 -15.53
C LYS A 416 3.02 36.24 -15.77
N TRP A 417 2.34 35.61 -14.81
CA TRP A 417 0.94 35.17 -14.95
C TRP A 417 -0.08 36.29 -14.66
N THR A 418 0.19 37.49 -15.18
CA THR A 418 -0.56 38.71 -14.87
C THR A 418 -1.75 38.96 -15.81
N LYS A 419 -2.52 40.01 -15.51
CA LYS A 419 -3.84 40.33 -16.08
C LYS A 419 -3.89 40.20 -17.61
N GLY A 420 -4.55 39.15 -18.10
CA GLY A 420 -4.83 38.97 -19.52
C GLY A 420 -5.67 40.11 -20.10
N LYS A 421 -4.99 41.03 -20.81
CA LYS A 421 -5.57 42.01 -21.74
C LYS A 421 -6.00 41.28 -23.03
N GLY A 422 -7.00 40.43 -22.92
CA GLY A 422 -7.53 39.64 -24.02
C GLY A 422 -9.00 39.29 -23.78
N ASN A 423 -9.78 39.28 -24.86
CA ASN A 423 -11.22 38.99 -24.83
C ASN A 423 -11.52 37.47 -24.88
N THR A 424 -10.58 36.65 -24.42
CA THR A 424 -10.66 35.18 -24.45
C THR A 424 -11.47 34.67 -23.25
N ARG A 425 -12.42 33.76 -23.53
CA ARG A 425 -13.40 33.26 -22.55
C ARG A 425 -12.72 32.43 -21.45
N ARG A 426 -13.03 32.75 -20.19
CA ARG A 426 -12.90 31.95 -18.95
C ARG A 426 -12.13 30.62 -19.09
N ALA A 427 -10.80 30.67 -19.16
CA ALA A 427 -9.98 29.50 -18.90
C ALA A 427 -9.84 29.27 -17.38
N ARG A 428 -9.93 28.03 -16.92
CA ARG A 428 -9.69 27.68 -15.50
C ARG A 428 -8.19 27.67 -15.23
N LYS A 429 -7.71 28.45 -14.27
CA LYS A 429 -6.28 28.51 -13.91
C LYS A 429 -5.90 27.39 -12.95
N ILE A 430 -4.78 26.72 -13.20
CA ILE A 430 -4.17 25.78 -12.25
C ILE A 430 -2.65 25.84 -12.21
N CYS A 431 -2.11 25.39 -11.08
CA CYS A 431 -0.69 25.16 -10.86
C CYS A 431 -0.40 23.66 -10.89
N LEU A 432 0.59 23.24 -11.68
CA LEU A 432 1.12 21.87 -11.68
C LEU A 432 2.47 21.82 -10.95
N VAL A 433 2.62 20.87 -10.04
CA VAL A 433 3.85 20.64 -9.26
C VAL A 433 4.20 19.14 -9.19
N GLU A 434 5.39 18.80 -8.70
CA GLU A 434 5.82 17.40 -8.47
C GLU A 434 5.73 17.10 -6.97
N SER A 435 4.66 16.42 -6.54
CA SER A 435 4.38 16.17 -5.13
C SER A 435 5.44 15.29 -4.44
N LYS A 436 6.21 14.50 -5.19
CA LYS A 436 7.31 13.67 -4.66
C LYS A 436 8.54 14.51 -4.29
N ASN A 437 8.76 15.65 -4.95
CA ASN A 437 9.82 16.59 -4.61
C ASN A 437 9.28 17.75 -3.77
N LYS A 438 9.05 17.47 -2.48
CA LYS A 438 8.50 18.44 -1.52
C LYS A 438 9.28 19.76 -1.51
N GLY A 439 10.61 19.72 -1.46
CA GLY A 439 11.44 20.92 -1.39
C GLY A 439 11.33 21.82 -2.64
N ALA A 440 11.36 21.24 -3.84
CA ALA A 440 11.16 22.01 -5.08
C ALA A 440 9.72 22.55 -5.19
N THR A 441 8.73 21.79 -4.73
CA THR A 441 7.32 22.18 -4.73
C THR A 441 7.03 23.30 -3.72
N GLU A 442 7.48 23.19 -2.47
CA GLU A 442 7.35 24.24 -1.45
C GLU A 442 8.03 25.54 -1.89
N ALA A 443 9.26 25.46 -2.41
CA ALA A 443 9.99 26.63 -2.93
C ALA A 443 9.30 27.28 -4.14
N PHE A 444 8.57 26.50 -4.95
CA PHE A 444 7.78 27.04 -6.05
C PHE A 444 6.46 27.65 -5.58
N LEU A 445 5.71 26.98 -4.72
CA LEU A 445 4.44 27.49 -4.18
C LEU A 445 4.65 28.80 -3.40
N LYS A 446 5.74 28.93 -2.65
CA LYS A 446 6.11 30.21 -2.02
C LYS A 446 6.25 31.35 -3.04
N LYS A 447 6.83 31.09 -4.22
CA LYS A 447 6.90 32.08 -5.32
C LYS A 447 5.53 32.40 -5.94
N VAL A 448 4.57 31.47 -5.91
CA VAL A 448 3.18 31.72 -6.32
C VAL A 448 2.48 32.65 -5.33
N GLU A 449 2.66 32.41 -4.03
CA GLU A 449 2.13 33.28 -2.97
C GLU A 449 2.76 34.68 -3.01
N GLU A 450 4.10 34.76 -3.16
CA GLU A 450 4.85 36.02 -3.28
C GLU A 450 4.48 36.82 -4.54
N ALA A 451 4.10 36.15 -5.63
CA ALA A 451 3.58 36.81 -6.84
C ALA A 451 2.19 37.47 -6.62
N ASN A 452 1.52 37.19 -5.50
CA ASN A 452 0.27 37.81 -5.04
C ASN A 452 -0.75 38.02 -6.18
N LEU A 453 -1.08 36.93 -6.85
CA LEU A 453 -1.89 36.95 -8.07
C LEU A 453 -3.26 37.58 -7.80
N GLN A 454 -3.72 38.43 -8.73
CA GLN A 454 -4.95 39.22 -8.56
C GLN A 454 -5.94 39.00 -9.70
N THR A 455 -7.19 38.80 -9.30
CA THR A 455 -8.38 38.83 -10.16
C THR A 455 -8.52 40.17 -10.89
N ARG A 456 -9.36 40.23 -11.93
CA ARG A 456 -9.68 41.49 -12.64
C ARG A 456 -10.20 42.60 -11.70
N SER A 457 -10.84 42.23 -10.59
CA SER A 457 -11.33 43.14 -9.54
C SER A 457 -10.30 43.51 -8.46
N GLY A 458 -9.03 43.12 -8.59
CA GLY A 458 -7.95 43.46 -7.64
C GLY A 458 -7.91 42.62 -6.36
N LYS A 459 -8.86 41.70 -6.15
CA LYS A 459 -8.82 40.72 -5.05
C LYS A 459 -7.81 39.61 -5.35
N ARG A 460 -7.16 39.05 -4.31
CA ARG A 460 -6.29 37.85 -4.43
C ARG A 460 -7.02 36.73 -5.17
N GLU A 461 -6.33 36.12 -6.11
CA GLU A 461 -6.78 34.99 -6.92
C GLU A 461 -6.12 33.72 -6.38
N TRP A 462 -6.94 32.85 -5.78
CA TRP A 462 -6.49 31.54 -5.31
C TRP A 462 -6.47 30.54 -6.46
N ILE A 463 -5.40 29.76 -6.57
CA ILE A 463 -5.17 28.85 -7.69
C ILE A 463 -5.04 27.43 -7.18
N ALA A 464 -5.85 26.53 -7.72
CA ALA A 464 -5.81 25.12 -7.38
C ALA A 464 -4.50 24.48 -7.88
N VAL A 465 -3.83 23.79 -6.96
CA VAL A 465 -2.55 23.12 -7.15
C VAL A 465 -2.81 21.63 -7.32
N TYR A 466 -2.27 21.05 -8.38
CA TYR A 466 -2.35 19.62 -8.67
C TYR A 466 -0.97 19.03 -8.89
N ASP A 467 -0.84 17.74 -8.61
CA ASP A 467 0.29 16.97 -9.09
C ASP A 467 0.20 16.79 -10.61
N TRP A 468 1.33 16.96 -11.32
CA TRP A 468 1.34 16.90 -12.78
C TRP A 468 0.84 15.56 -13.36
N ARG A 469 0.87 14.46 -12.59
CA ARG A 469 0.35 13.14 -13.00
C ARG A 469 -1.17 13.12 -13.22
N VAL A 470 -1.87 14.19 -12.83
CA VAL A 470 -3.25 14.45 -13.28
C VAL A 470 -3.36 14.46 -14.82
N LEU A 471 -2.33 14.95 -15.51
CA LEU A 471 -2.27 14.97 -16.96
C LEU A 471 -2.18 13.56 -17.56
N GLU A 472 -1.34 12.68 -17.00
CA GLU A 472 -1.23 11.28 -17.45
C GLU A 472 -2.59 10.60 -17.38
N LYS A 473 -3.27 10.75 -16.24
CA LYS A 473 -4.54 10.07 -15.99
C LYS A 473 -5.68 10.62 -16.83
N VAL A 474 -5.73 11.94 -17.06
CA VAL A 474 -6.68 12.53 -18.01
C VAL A 474 -6.41 12.03 -19.43
N THR A 475 -5.14 11.91 -19.84
CA THR A 475 -4.74 11.34 -21.15
C THR A 475 -5.16 9.88 -21.30
N GLU A 476 -4.97 9.06 -20.27
CA GLU A 476 -5.40 7.66 -20.25
C GLU A 476 -6.92 7.53 -20.41
N LEU A 477 -7.71 8.32 -19.67
CA LEU A 477 -9.17 8.33 -19.77
C LEU A 477 -9.66 8.81 -21.14
N GLU A 478 -9.07 9.88 -21.67
CA GLU A 478 -9.41 10.39 -23.01
C GLU A 478 -9.03 9.40 -24.12
N SER A 479 -7.94 8.64 -23.97
CA SER A 479 -7.49 7.62 -24.93
C SER A 479 -8.39 6.38 -24.97
N LEU A 480 -8.98 5.99 -23.83
CA LEU A 480 -9.81 4.80 -23.72
C LEU A 480 -11.24 4.98 -24.25
N GLY A 481 -11.59 6.19 -24.74
CA GLY A 481 -12.93 6.53 -25.25
C GLY A 481 -14.06 6.45 -24.22
N SER A 482 -13.74 6.06 -22.99
CA SER A 482 -14.66 5.85 -21.89
C SER A 482 -14.87 7.18 -21.18
N GLY A 483 -16.11 7.60 -21.02
CA GLY A 483 -16.43 8.78 -20.21
C GLY A 483 -15.89 8.62 -18.78
N MET A 484 -15.59 9.74 -18.12
CA MET A 484 -15.30 9.73 -16.68
C MET A 484 -16.48 9.07 -15.95
N GLY A 485 -16.29 7.85 -15.45
CA GLY A 485 -17.23 7.21 -14.52
C GLY A 485 -17.16 7.89 -13.15
N ASN A 486 -17.44 7.16 -12.06
CA ASN A 486 -17.28 7.69 -10.69
C ASN A 486 -15.82 7.98 -10.27
N TYR A 487 -14.87 7.91 -11.20
CA TYR A 487 -13.45 8.19 -10.99
C TYR A 487 -13.08 9.59 -11.51
N ASP A 488 -12.72 10.49 -10.59
CA ASP A 488 -12.34 11.87 -10.87
C ASP A 488 -10.82 12.07 -10.64
N PRO A 489 -9.99 12.15 -11.70
CA PRO A 489 -8.54 12.32 -11.55
C PRO A 489 -8.18 13.64 -10.87
N TRP A 490 -9.03 14.68 -10.99
CA TRP A 490 -8.77 15.96 -10.36
C TRP A 490 -8.83 15.84 -8.84
N ARG A 491 -9.73 15.03 -8.28
CA ARG A 491 -9.76 14.77 -6.82
C ARG A 491 -8.53 14.02 -6.34
N GLN A 492 -8.07 13.01 -7.08
CA GLN A 492 -6.93 12.18 -6.65
C GLN A 492 -5.61 12.96 -6.60
N PHE A 493 -5.39 13.86 -7.57
CA PHE A 493 -4.13 14.59 -7.72
C PHE A 493 -4.18 16.02 -7.19
N TYR A 494 -5.26 16.42 -6.50
CA TYR A 494 -5.35 17.73 -5.85
C TYR A 494 -4.42 17.82 -4.63
N ILE A 495 -3.62 18.89 -4.57
CA ILE A 495 -2.66 19.15 -3.50
C ILE A 495 -3.15 20.27 -2.57
N GLY A 496 -3.82 21.29 -3.10
CA GLY A 496 -4.29 22.44 -2.31
C GLY A 496 -4.56 23.69 -3.15
N ILE A 497 -4.49 24.86 -2.52
CA ILE A 497 -4.55 26.18 -3.15
C ILE A 497 -3.30 27.00 -2.81
N ALA A 498 -2.92 27.91 -3.71
CA ALA A 498 -1.91 28.95 -3.52
C ALA A 498 -2.49 30.34 -3.87
#